data_AF-A0A7Z0M7S9-F1
#
_entry.id   AF-A0A7Z0M7S9-F1
#
_cell.length_a   1.000
_cell.length_b   1.000
_cell.length_c   1.000
_cell.angle_alpha   90.00
_cell.angle_beta   90.00
_cell.angle_gamma   90.00
#
_symmetry.space_group_name_H-M   'P 1'
#
loop_
_entity.id
_entity.type
_entity.pdbx_description
1 polymer ?
#
loop_
_entity_poly.entity_id
_entity_poly.type
_entity_poly.pdbx_seq_one_letter_code
_entity_poly.pdbx_strand_id
1 'polypeptide(L)'
;QGGNLSPLLSNIMLNELDKELEKRGLRFVRYADDCVITVGSEASAKRVMHSISRFIEKRLGLKVNMTKTKIVGPTKLKYLGFGFWKSPKGWKCRPHQDSVQSFKRKLKRLTTRKWSIDLTTRIERL
;
A
#
# COMPACT_ATOMS: atom_id res chain seq x y z
N GLN A 1 -10.49 -6.28 16.19
CA GLN A 1 -10.35 -6.94 14.86
C GLN A 1 -9.83 -8.35 15.11
N GLY A 2 -10.70 -9.36 15.16
CA GLY A 2 -10.29 -10.73 15.53
C GLY A 2 -11.18 -11.84 14.99
N GLY A 3 -12.18 -11.51 14.16
CA GLY A 3 -12.97 -12.53 13.46
C GLY A 3 -12.33 -12.83 12.11
N ASN A 4 -12.00 -14.09 11.85
CA ASN A 4 -11.41 -14.55 10.58
C ASN A 4 -12.29 -14.24 9.35
N LEU A 5 -13.58 -13.93 9.56
CA LEU A 5 -14.52 -13.53 8.51
C LEU A 5 -14.37 -12.07 8.05
N SER A 6 -13.90 -11.18 8.93
CA SER A 6 -13.86 -9.75 8.64
C SER A 6 -12.99 -9.38 7.43
N PRO A 7 -11.78 -9.97 7.25
CA PRO A 7 -10.98 -9.74 6.05
C PRO A 7 -11.65 -10.21 4.75
N LEU A 8 -12.41 -11.31 4.81
CA LEU A 8 -13.14 -11.83 3.66
C LEU A 8 -14.28 -10.90 3.26
N LEU A 9 -15.09 -10.45 4.23
CA LEU A 9 -16.20 -9.52 3.98
C LEU A 9 -15.71 -8.18 3.41
N SER A 10 -14.58 -7.65 3.92
CA SER A 10 -13.97 -6.44 3.37
C SER A 10 -13.53 -6.64 1.91
N ASN A 11 -12.96 -7.80 1.57
CA ASN A 11 -12.59 -8.09 0.18
C ASN A 11 -13.81 -8.24 -0.74
N ILE A 12 -14.89 -8.86 -0.27
CA ILE A 12 -16.15 -8.98 -1.04
C ILE A 12 -16.75 -7.59 -1.30
N MET A 13 -16.78 -6.72 -0.29
CA MET A 13 -17.28 -5.35 -0.42
C MET A 13 -16.44 -4.55 -1.44
N LEU A 14 -15.12 -4.69 -1.40
CA LEU A 14 -14.21 -3.99 -2.31
C LEU A 14 -14.17 -4.60 -3.72
N ASN A 15 -14.72 -5.78 -3.94
CA ASN A 15 -14.84 -6.39 -5.27
C ASN A 15 -15.72 -5.54 -6.22
N GLU A 16 -16.73 -4.85 -5.70
CA GLU A 16 -17.55 -3.94 -6.50
C GLU A 16 -16.76 -2.71 -6.99
N LEU A 17 -15.76 -2.27 -6.21
CA LEU A 17 -14.83 -1.24 -6.66
C LEU A 17 -13.95 -1.75 -7.79
N ASP A 18 -13.43 -2.97 -7.69
CA ASP A 18 -12.57 -3.57 -8.71
C ASP A 18 -13.32 -3.70 -10.04
N LYS A 19 -14.55 -4.23 -10.03
CA LYS A 19 -15.41 -4.32 -11.23
C LYS A 19 -15.65 -2.97 -11.88
N GLU A 20 -15.87 -1.92 -11.09
CA GLU A 20 -16.08 -0.57 -11.62
C GLU A 20 -14.80 0.00 -12.25
N LEU A 21 -13.63 -0.27 -11.66
CA LEU A 21 -12.33 0.13 -12.21
C LEU A 21 -12.03 -0.61 -13.53
N GLU A 22 -12.32 -1.91 -13.59
CA GLU A 22 -12.19 -2.74 -14.79
C GLU A 22 -13.15 -2.28 -15.90
N LYS A 23 -14.42 -2.03 -15.58
CA LYS A 23 -15.41 -1.51 -16.52
C LYS A 23 -14.97 -0.18 -17.16
N ARG A 24 -14.23 0.64 -16.41
CA ARG A 24 -13.66 1.91 -16.88
C ARG A 24 -12.34 1.76 -17.62
N GLY A 25 -11.79 0.54 -17.72
CA GLY A 25 -10.51 0.26 -18.37
C GLY A 25 -9.31 0.87 -17.64
N LEU A 26 -9.41 1.12 -16.34
CA LEU A 26 -8.33 1.70 -15.54
C LEU A 26 -7.32 0.63 -15.13
N ARG A 27 -6.03 0.99 -15.13
CA ARG A 27 -4.97 0.10 -14.62
C ARG A 27 -4.79 0.35 -13.13
N PHE A 28 -5.05 -0.65 -12.29
CA PHE A 28 -4.94 -0.52 -10.84
C PHE A 28 -4.33 -1.77 -10.20
N VAL A 29 -3.88 -1.62 -8.96
CA VAL A 29 -3.44 -2.70 -8.09
C VAL A 29 -4.07 -2.47 -6.71
N ARG A 30 -4.68 -3.51 -6.13
CA ARG A 30 -5.30 -3.45 -4.80
C ARG A 30 -4.71 -4.54 -3.90
N TYR A 31 -4.41 -4.17 -2.66
CA TYR A 31 -4.01 -5.10 -1.61
C TYR A 31 -4.80 -4.77 -0.34
N ALA A 32 -5.74 -5.65 0.02
CA ALA A 32 -6.73 -5.37 1.06
C ALA A 32 -7.45 -4.02 0.79
N ASP A 33 -7.28 -3.05 1.68
CA ASP A 33 -7.82 -1.69 1.62
C ASP A 33 -6.93 -0.70 0.84
N ASP A 34 -5.65 -1.02 0.62
CA ASP A 34 -4.70 -0.15 -0.09
C ASP A 34 -4.79 -0.36 -1.62
N CYS A 35 -5.38 0.61 -2.31
CA CYS A 35 -5.52 0.63 -3.77
C CYS A 35 -4.66 1.73 -4.42
N VAL A 36 -4.00 1.39 -5.53
CA VAL A 36 -3.23 2.30 -6.38
C VAL A 36 -3.81 2.25 -7.79
N ILE A 37 -4.20 3.41 -8.33
CA ILE A 37 -4.70 3.55 -9.70
C ILE A 37 -3.67 4.34 -10.51
N THR A 38 -3.30 3.82 -11.68
CA THR A 38 -2.31 4.43 -12.57
C THR A 38 -2.98 5.05 -13.80
N VAL A 39 -2.59 6.27 -14.10
CA VAL A 39 -3.15 7.07 -15.20
C VAL A 39 -2.05 7.87 -15.91
N GLY A 40 -2.29 8.26 -17.16
CA GLY A 40 -1.30 8.94 -18.00
C GLY A 40 -1.09 10.43 -17.71
N SER A 41 -1.98 11.09 -16.97
CA SER A 41 -1.86 12.53 -16.67
C SER A 41 -2.44 12.92 -15.32
N GLU A 42 -1.93 13.99 -14.73
CA GLU A 42 -2.42 14.53 -13.46
C GLU A 42 -3.89 14.97 -13.55
N ALA A 43 -4.29 15.58 -14.68
CA ALA A 43 -5.68 15.95 -14.93
C ALA A 43 -6.61 14.72 -14.91
N SER A 44 -6.17 13.61 -15.51
CA SER A 44 -6.91 12.34 -15.44
C SER A 44 -6.92 11.77 -14.03
N ALA A 45 -5.83 11.88 -13.29
CA ALA A 45 -5.75 11.45 -11.89
C ALA A 45 -6.76 12.19 -11.02
N LYS A 46 -6.86 13.52 -11.16
CA LYS A 46 -7.84 14.35 -10.45
C LYS A 46 -9.27 13.93 -10.78
N ARG A 47 -9.59 13.73 -12.07
CA ARG A 47 -10.93 13.27 -12.50
C ARG A 47 -11.28 11.90 -11.94
N VAL A 48 -10.37 10.94 -12.05
CA VAL A 48 -10.55 9.57 -11.55
C VAL A 48 -10.71 9.59 -10.03
N MET A 49 -9.87 10.33 -9.30
CA MET A 49 -9.95 10.46 -7.85
C MET A 49 -11.33 10.96 -7.41
N HIS A 50 -11.83 12.06 -7.99
CA HIS A 50 -13.16 12.58 -7.64
C HIS A 50 -14.28 11.58 -7.97
N SER A 51 -14.20 10.91 -9.12
CA SER A 51 -15.23 9.97 -9.56
C SER A 51 -15.27 8.71 -8.69
N ILE A 52 -14.10 8.16 -8.34
CA ILE A 52 -13.97 6.98 -7.50
C ILE A 52 -14.33 7.30 -6.05
N SER A 53 -13.89 8.43 -5.50
CA SER A 53 -14.32 8.83 -4.15
C SER A 53 -15.83 8.94 -4.05
N ARG A 54 -16.49 9.55 -5.04
CA ARG A 54 -17.95 9.64 -5.09
C ARG A 54 -18.61 8.27 -5.20
N PHE A 55 -18.04 7.34 -5.97
CA PHE A 55 -18.55 5.99 -6.09
C PHE A 55 -18.46 5.25 -4.75
N ILE A 56 -17.31 5.31 -4.08
CA ILE A 56 -17.10 4.68 -2.78
C ILE A 56 -18.05 5.25 -1.72
N GLU A 57 -18.23 6.57 -1.67
CA GLU A 57 -19.13 7.21 -0.70
C GLU A 57 -20.61 6.89 -0.97
N LYS A 58 -21.05 6.91 -2.23
CA LYS A 58 -22.47 6.72 -2.58
C LYS A 58 -22.92 5.27 -2.67
N ARG A 59 -22.08 4.38 -3.22
CA ARG A 59 -22.45 2.97 -3.47
C ARG A 59 -22.02 2.06 -2.32
N LEU A 60 -20.82 2.28 -1.80
CA LEU A 60 -20.26 1.44 -0.73
C LEU A 60 -20.55 2.02 0.67
N GLY A 61 -20.95 3.29 0.77
CA GLY A 61 -21.18 3.94 2.05
C GLY A 61 -19.91 4.14 2.88
N LEU A 62 -18.73 4.03 2.25
CA LEU A 62 -17.44 4.14 2.92
C LEU A 62 -16.91 5.58 2.83
N LYS A 63 -16.30 6.06 3.91
CA LYS A 63 -15.66 7.38 3.94
C LYS A 63 -14.22 7.26 3.44
N VAL A 64 -13.91 7.97 2.34
CA VAL A 64 -12.54 8.01 1.82
C VAL A 64 -11.66 8.88 2.71
N ASN A 65 -10.48 8.37 3.07
CA ASN A 65 -9.52 9.12 3.85
C ASN A 65 -8.73 10.10 2.96
N MET A 66 -9.29 11.28 2.74
CA MET A 66 -8.72 12.33 1.89
C MET A 66 -7.33 12.82 2.32
N THR A 67 -6.92 12.63 3.58
CA THR A 67 -5.57 13.01 4.03
C THR A 67 -4.51 11.98 3.63
N LYS A 68 -4.91 10.71 3.50
CA LYS A 68 -4.07 9.61 3.00
C LYS A 68 -4.07 9.53 1.48
N THR A 69 -5.20 9.81 0.83
CA THR A 69 -5.33 9.78 -0.63
C THR A 69 -4.51 10.92 -1.24
N LYS A 70 -3.52 10.58 -2.06
CA LYS A 70 -2.62 11.55 -2.68
C LYS A 70 -2.38 11.21 -4.14
N ILE A 71 -2.37 12.22 -5.00
CA ILE A 71 -1.90 12.11 -6.37
C ILE A 71 -0.39 12.34 -6.34
N VAL A 72 0.38 11.30 -6.63
CA VAL A 72 1.85 11.35 -6.60
C VAL A 72 2.43 10.74 -7.86
N GLY A 73 3.57 11.26 -8.29
CA GLY A 73 4.36 10.61 -9.33
C GLY A 73 4.91 9.26 -8.86
N PRO A 74 5.15 8.29 -9.76
CA PRO A 74 5.58 6.94 -9.37
C PRO A 74 6.84 6.91 -8.51
N THR A 75 7.79 7.83 -8.73
CA THR A 75 9.04 7.91 -7.97
C THR A 75 8.86 8.29 -6.49
N LYS A 76 7.76 9.00 -6.17
CA LYS A 76 7.42 9.43 -4.81
C LYS A 76 6.39 8.50 -4.15
N LEU A 77 5.87 7.51 -4.88
CA LEU A 77 4.91 6.55 -4.37
C LEU A 77 5.60 5.57 -3.42
N LYS A 78 5.01 5.38 -2.24
CA LYS A 78 5.32 4.31 -1.31
C LYS A 78 4.14 3.34 -1.30
N TYR A 79 4.36 2.09 -1.68
CA TYR A 79 3.32 1.05 -1.70
C TYR A 79 3.86 -0.24 -1.12
N LEU A 80 3.17 -0.82 -0.14
CA LEU A 80 3.56 -2.06 0.57
C LEU A 80 5.02 -2.05 1.08
N GLY A 81 5.52 -0.87 1.48
CA GLY A 81 6.89 -0.70 1.98
C GLY A 81 7.97 -0.58 0.90
N PHE A 82 7.59 -0.54 -0.38
CA PHE A 82 8.48 -0.29 -1.51
C PHE A 82 8.26 1.09 -2.12
N GLY A 83 9.32 1.65 -2.70
CA GLY A 83 9.27 2.79 -3.60
C GLY A 83 9.70 2.39 -5.00
N PHE A 84 9.32 3.18 -6.00
CA PHE A 84 9.64 2.93 -7.39
C PHE A 84 10.64 3.95 -7.90
N TRP A 85 11.45 3.56 -8.89
CA TRP A 85 12.32 4.47 -9.61
C TRP A 85 12.50 4.01 -11.05
N LYS A 86 12.79 4.96 -11.95
CA LYS A 86 12.96 4.67 -13.37
C LYS A 86 14.45 4.49 -13.66
N SER A 87 14.84 3.27 -14.03
CA SER A 87 16.17 2.97 -14.57
C SER A 87 16.17 3.09 -16.09
N PRO A 88 17.34 3.21 -16.75
CA PRO A 88 17.42 3.19 -18.21
C PRO A 88 16.84 1.90 -18.84
N LYS A 89 16.87 0.79 -18.10
CA LYS A 89 16.34 -0.52 -18.52
C LYS A 89 14.85 -0.73 -18.15
N GLY A 90 14.19 0.27 -17.55
CA GLY A 90 12.78 0.18 -17.12
C GLY A 90 12.56 0.51 -15.64
N TRP A 91 11.32 0.33 -15.18
CA TRP A 91 10.93 0.58 -13.79
C TRP A 91 11.50 -0.49 -12.85
N LYS A 92 12.07 -0.05 -11.73
CA LYS A 92 12.57 -0.94 -10.67
C LYS A 92 11.96 -0.58 -9.32
N CYS A 93 11.81 -1.57 -8.46
CA CYS A 93 11.42 -1.40 -7.07
C CYS A 93 12.65 -1.27 -6.16
N ARG A 94 12.50 -0.54 -5.06
CA ARG A 94 13.47 -0.46 -3.96
C ARG A 94 12.73 -0.45 -2.63
N PRO A 95 13.28 -1.03 -1.55
CA PRO A 95 12.71 -0.85 -0.22
C PRO A 95 12.63 0.64 0.13
N HIS A 96 11.49 1.08 0.66
CA HIS A 96 11.33 2.47 1.08
C HIS A 96 12.22 2.74 2.31
N GLN A 97 12.73 3.97 2.44
CA GLN A 97 13.63 4.35 3.55
C GLN A 97 13.02 4.04 4.92
N ASP A 98 11.74 4.35 5.12
CA ASP A 98 11.02 4.02 6.36
C ASP A 98 11.02 2.52 6.69
N SER A 99 10.87 1.66 5.68
CA SER A 99 10.88 0.20 5.85
C SER A 99 12.28 -0.29 6.22
N VAL A 100 13.31 0.30 5.62
CA VAL A 100 14.70 0.03 6.00
C VAL A 100 14.98 0.51 7.42
N GLN A 101 14.45 1.67 7.81
CA GLN A 101 14.61 2.19 9.17
C GLN A 101 13.85 1.37 10.21
N SER A 102 12.64 0.89 9.91
CA SER A 102 11.90 -0.01 10.82
C SER A 102 12.63 -1.35 10.96
N PHE A 103 13.17 -1.89 9.87
CA PHE A 103 14.01 -3.09 9.89
C PHE A 103 15.28 -2.88 10.74
N LYS A 104 16.04 -1.81 10.51
CA LYS A 104 17.21 -1.45 11.32
C LYS A 104 16.87 -1.27 12.80
N ARG A 105 15.73 -0.65 13.12
CA ARG A 105 15.25 -0.52 14.51
C ARG A 105 14.95 -1.88 15.14
N LYS A 106 14.31 -2.80 14.40
CA LYS A 106 14.03 -4.17 14.86
C LYS A 106 15.34 -4.95 15.09
N LEU A 107 16.29 -4.87 14.15
CA LEU A 107 17.61 -5.47 14.30
C LEU A 107 18.33 -4.94 15.54
N LYS A 108 18.39 -3.61 15.73
CA LYS A 108 19.04 -3.00 16.90
C LYS A 108 18.43 -3.47 18.21
N ARG A 109 17.10 -3.64 18.26
CA ARG A 109 16.41 -4.19 19.43
C ARG A 109 16.83 -5.65 19.71
N LEU A 110 16.93 -6.47 18.67
CA LEU A 110 17.33 -7.88 18.78
C LEU A 110 18.83 -8.06 19.08
N THR A 111 19.68 -7.11 18.69
CA THR A 111 21.13 -7.17 18.89
C THR A 111 21.62 -6.34 20.09
N THR A 112 20.71 -5.82 20.92
CA THR A 112 21.07 -5.01 22.09
C THR A 112 21.85 -5.84 23.12
N ARG A 113 23.03 -5.36 23.53
CA ARG A 113 23.93 -6.04 24.49
C ARG A 113 23.33 -6.27 25.88
N LYS A 114 22.32 -5.48 26.28
CA LYS A 114 21.58 -5.67 27.55
C LYS A 114 20.67 -6.89 27.54
N TRP A 115 20.53 -7.56 26.40
CA TRP A 115 19.68 -8.74 26.25
C TRP A 115 20.51 -10.01 26.39
N SER A 116 20.55 -10.58 27.59
CA SER A 116 21.30 -11.81 27.89
C SER A 116 20.61 -13.03 27.29
N ILE A 117 20.90 -13.31 26.01
CA ILE A 117 20.46 -14.51 25.29
C ILE A 117 21.67 -15.06 24.54
N ASP A 118 21.73 -16.39 24.46
CA ASP A 118 22.73 -17.11 23.66
C ASP A 118 22.79 -16.62 22.21
N LEU A 119 23.98 -16.64 21.62
CA LEU A 119 24.20 -16.14 20.26
C LEU A 119 23.38 -16.93 19.23
N THR A 120 23.22 -18.24 19.42
CA THR A 120 22.50 -19.14 18.51
C THR A 120 21.02 -18.78 18.48
N THR A 121 20.40 -18.67 19.67
CA THR A 121 19.01 -18.24 19.85
C THR A 121 18.80 -16.79 19.36
N ARG A 122 19.83 -15.95 19.41
CA ARG A 122 19.77 -14.60 18.85
C ARG A 122 19.75 -14.61 17.33
N ILE A 123 20.50 -15.50 16.68
CA ILE A 123 20.53 -15.65 15.21
C ILE A 123 19.19 -16.21 14.70
N GLU A 124 18.59 -17.19 15.38
CA GLU A 124 17.28 -17.75 14.99
C GLU A 124 16.13 -16.72 15.04
N ARG A 125 16.26 -15.67 15.85
CA ARG A 125 15.23 -14.64 16.03
C ARG A 125 15.36 -13.44 15.09
N LEU A 126 16.45 -13.34 14.34
CA LEU A 126 16.71 -12.26 13.37
C LEU A 126 15.92 -12.49 12.07
#